data_AF-A0A940ZL56-F1
#
_entry.id   AF-A0A940ZL56-F1
#
_cell.length_a   1.000
_cell.length_b   1.000
_cell.length_c   1.000
_cell.angle_alpha   90.00
_cell.angle_beta   90.00
_cell.angle_gamma   90.00
#
_symmetry.space_group_name_H-M   'P 1'
#
loop_
_entity.id
_entity.type
_entity.pdbx_description
1 polymer ?
#
loop_
_entity_poly.entity_id
_entity_poly.type
_entity_poly.pdbx_seq_one_letter_code
_entity_poly.pdbx_strand_id
1 'polypeptide(L)'
;MKDQGLENLLQEARTKVEGISSEEAHKAFKAGGKTIFVDIREPEQVALGYIKGCVFIRGDELEMQVRHLVPDINTPVVLYCRSGIRSLLTAMTLKEMGYQNVRNLVGGIEAWQSAGYEVVTDEILSLEQLTHYSRQIILREIGLEGQKKLLEAKVLLVGVGGLGSPAAMYLAASGVGTLGVVDFDRVDKSNLNRQIIHSYGDIGRPKVESAEERIHRMNPEVKVIAFKEKLLPANALAIVREFDIVLDGSDNFPTKYLLNDASFFAGKPYVFGAAVRFEGQASVFHPKSGGPCLRCMMPVPPQQDLVPT
;
A
#
# COMPACT_ATOMS: atom_id res chain seq x y z
N MET A 1 11.85 -12.68 -35.35
CA MET A 1 13.15 -13.28 -34.96
C MET A 1 13.27 -13.52 -33.45
N LYS A 2 12.73 -12.67 -32.55
CA LYS A 2 12.72 -12.93 -31.10
C LYS A 2 11.78 -14.05 -30.65
N ASP A 3 10.65 -14.26 -31.33
CA ASP A 3 9.64 -15.25 -30.91
C ASP A 3 10.03 -16.71 -31.17
N GLN A 4 10.78 -16.99 -32.24
CA GLN A 4 11.18 -18.36 -32.59
C GLN A 4 12.06 -19.02 -31.52
N GLY A 5 12.91 -18.22 -30.84
CA GLY A 5 13.80 -18.72 -29.79
C GLY A 5 13.04 -19.14 -28.53
N LEU A 6 12.02 -18.35 -28.13
CA LEU A 6 11.17 -18.69 -27.00
C LEU A 6 10.29 -19.91 -27.30
N GLU A 7 9.72 -20.00 -28.50
CA GLU A 7 8.92 -21.16 -28.93
C GLU A 7 9.74 -22.45 -28.92
N ASN A 8 10.97 -22.42 -29.45
CA ASN A 8 11.86 -23.58 -29.42
C ASN A 8 12.19 -24.00 -27.98
N LEU A 9 12.48 -23.03 -27.10
CA LEU A 9 12.77 -23.30 -25.69
C LEU A 9 11.55 -23.89 -24.97
N LEU A 10 10.36 -23.37 -25.24
CA LEU A 10 9.12 -23.93 -24.67
C LEU A 10 8.82 -25.33 -25.20
N GLN A 11 9.12 -25.60 -26.47
CA GLN A 11 8.96 -26.93 -27.05
C GLN A 11 9.92 -27.93 -26.39
N GLU A 12 11.18 -27.55 -26.19
CA GLU A 12 12.16 -28.36 -25.44
C GLU A 12 11.72 -28.58 -24.00
N ALA A 13 11.23 -27.54 -23.32
CA ALA A 13 10.77 -27.69 -21.95
C ALA A 13 9.56 -28.65 -21.85
N ARG A 14 8.66 -28.66 -22.83
CA ARG A 14 7.53 -29.62 -22.89
C ARG A 14 7.95 -31.07 -23.10
N THR A 15 9.11 -31.34 -23.70
CA THR A 15 9.61 -32.72 -23.85
C THR A 15 10.29 -33.21 -22.57
N LYS A 16 10.90 -32.30 -21.79
CA LYS A 16 11.62 -32.63 -20.55
C LYS A 16 10.74 -32.62 -19.30
N VAL A 17 9.74 -31.75 -19.25
CA VAL A 17 8.87 -31.55 -18.08
C VAL A 17 7.47 -32.05 -18.37
N GLU A 18 7.00 -32.97 -17.54
CA GLU A 18 5.64 -33.50 -17.65
C GLU A 18 4.63 -32.46 -17.16
N GLY A 19 3.61 -32.19 -17.96
CA GLY A 19 2.46 -31.39 -17.56
C GLY A 19 1.53 -32.17 -16.63
N ILE A 20 0.90 -31.48 -15.68
CA ILE A 20 -0.22 -32.01 -14.89
C ILE A 20 -1.45 -31.14 -15.12
N SER A 21 -2.61 -31.77 -15.39
CA SER A 21 -3.87 -31.04 -15.51
C SER A 21 -4.36 -30.53 -14.15
N SER A 22 -5.24 -29.53 -14.13
CA SER A 22 -5.83 -29.04 -12.87
C SER A 22 -6.59 -30.13 -12.13
N GLU A 23 -7.25 -31.05 -12.83
CA GLU A 23 -7.96 -32.18 -12.22
C GLU A 23 -7.01 -33.18 -11.54
N GLU A 24 -5.95 -33.60 -12.23
CA GLU A 24 -4.94 -34.50 -11.67
C GLU A 24 -4.20 -33.85 -10.50
N ALA A 25 -3.85 -32.57 -10.64
CA ALA A 25 -3.20 -31.80 -9.58
C ALA A 25 -4.12 -31.69 -8.35
N HIS A 26 -5.41 -31.43 -8.54
CA HIS A 26 -6.36 -31.36 -7.43
C HIS A 26 -6.56 -32.72 -6.74
N LYS A 27 -6.58 -33.83 -7.49
CA LYS A 27 -6.59 -35.18 -6.92
C LYS A 27 -5.32 -35.46 -6.09
N ALA A 28 -4.15 -35.12 -6.63
CA ALA A 28 -2.87 -35.25 -5.93
C ALA A 28 -2.83 -34.42 -4.64
N PHE A 29 -3.42 -33.21 -4.68
CA PHE A 29 -3.56 -32.33 -3.53
C PHE A 29 -4.49 -32.92 -2.45
N LYS A 30 -5.70 -33.37 -2.84
CA LYS A 30 -6.71 -33.93 -1.92
C LYS A 30 -6.31 -35.27 -1.31
N ALA A 31 -5.46 -36.04 -1.98
CA ALA A 31 -4.94 -37.30 -1.45
C ALA A 31 -4.08 -37.13 -0.19
N GLY A 32 -3.84 -35.89 0.29
CA GLY A 32 -3.01 -35.62 1.47
C GLY A 32 -1.55 -36.03 1.27
N GLY A 33 -1.12 -36.11 0.01
CA GLY A 33 0.16 -36.67 -0.39
C GLY A 33 1.35 -35.76 -0.10
N LYS A 34 2.56 -36.32 -0.23
CA LYS A 34 3.86 -35.64 -0.10
C LYS A 34 4.18 -34.64 -1.23
N THR A 35 3.20 -34.29 -2.08
CA THR A 35 3.41 -33.43 -3.23
C THR A 35 3.44 -31.97 -2.80
N ILE A 36 4.55 -31.29 -3.06
CA ILE A 36 4.72 -29.87 -2.75
C ILE A 36 4.32 -29.04 -3.96
N PHE A 37 3.37 -28.14 -3.77
CA PHE A 37 3.04 -27.13 -4.76
C PHE A 37 3.95 -25.93 -4.57
N VAL A 38 4.55 -25.42 -5.64
CA VAL A 38 5.43 -24.25 -5.60
C VAL A 38 4.87 -23.17 -6.51
N ASP A 39 4.50 -22.05 -5.90
CA ASP A 39 4.08 -20.84 -6.60
C ASP A 39 5.31 -19.98 -6.92
N ILE A 40 5.55 -19.77 -8.21
CA ILE A 40 6.70 -19.00 -8.69
C ILE A 40 6.36 -17.61 -9.22
N ARG A 41 5.15 -17.13 -8.93
CA ARG A 41 4.72 -15.79 -9.37
C ARG A 41 5.40 -14.70 -8.54
N GLU A 42 5.20 -13.45 -8.93
CA GLU A 42 5.62 -12.33 -8.09
C GLU A 42 4.67 -12.19 -6.88
N PRO A 43 5.13 -11.65 -5.73
CA PRO A 43 4.32 -11.55 -4.52
C PRO A 43 2.95 -10.90 -4.73
N GLU A 44 2.84 -9.91 -5.62
CA GLU A 44 1.60 -9.20 -5.92
C GLU A 44 0.59 -10.11 -6.62
N GLN A 45 1.06 -11.08 -7.39
CA GLN A 45 0.21 -12.06 -8.03
C GLN A 45 -0.23 -13.16 -7.05
N VAL A 46 0.60 -13.51 -6.08
CA VAL A 46 0.24 -14.46 -5.01
C VAL A 46 -0.83 -13.87 -4.11
N ALA A 47 -0.77 -12.56 -3.85
CA ALA A 47 -1.81 -11.81 -3.14
C ALA A 47 -3.20 -11.96 -3.74
N LEU A 48 -3.30 -12.06 -5.08
CA LEU A 48 -4.57 -12.22 -5.81
C LEU A 48 -5.21 -13.59 -5.59
N GLY A 49 -4.54 -14.49 -4.89
CA GLY A 49 -5.00 -15.83 -4.58
C GLY A 49 -3.97 -16.88 -4.98
N TYR A 50 -3.80 -17.90 -4.15
CA TYR A 50 -2.84 -18.99 -4.31
C TYR A 50 -3.46 -20.34 -3.96
N ILE A 51 -2.85 -21.43 -4.42
CA ILE A 51 -3.32 -22.79 -4.09
C ILE A 51 -2.95 -23.07 -2.62
N LYS A 52 -3.95 -23.38 -1.77
CA LYS A 52 -3.75 -23.62 -0.33
C LYS A 52 -2.59 -24.58 -0.08
N GLY A 53 -1.71 -24.27 0.87
CA GLY A 53 -0.60 -25.15 1.25
C GLY A 53 0.55 -25.21 0.24
N CYS A 54 0.58 -24.33 -0.76
CA CYS A 54 1.77 -24.17 -1.58
C CYS A 54 2.91 -23.49 -0.80
N VAL A 55 4.14 -23.72 -1.26
CA VAL A 55 5.32 -22.95 -0.89
C VAL A 55 5.51 -21.84 -1.92
N PHE A 56 5.89 -20.66 -1.44
CA PHE A 56 6.16 -19.52 -2.31
C PHE A 56 7.67 -19.32 -2.52
N ILE A 57 8.10 -19.24 -3.78
CA ILE A 57 9.48 -18.92 -4.15
C ILE A 57 9.45 -18.18 -5.49
N ARG A 58 9.90 -16.92 -5.55
CA ARG A 58 9.96 -16.20 -6.83
C ARG A 58 10.81 -16.97 -7.83
N GLY A 59 10.38 -16.99 -9.10
CA GLY A 59 11.01 -17.83 -10.12
C GLY A 59 12.51 -17.56 -10.34
N ASP A 60 12.95 -16.32 -10.11
CA ASP A 60 14.36 -15.88 -10.17
C ASP A 60 15.18 -16.30 -8.94
N GLU A 61 14.54 -16.58 -7.81
CA GLU A 61 15.17 -17.00 -6.55
C GLU A 61 15.23 -18.52 -6.39
N LEU A 62 14.55 -19.26 -7.27
CA LEU A 62 14.30 -20.67 -7.09
C LEU A 62 15.58 -21.51 -7.01
N GLU A 63 16.55 -21.27 -7.89
CA GLU A 63 17.83 -22.00 -7.89
C GLU A 63 18.57 -21.88 -6.56
N MET A 64 18.45 -20.73 -5.89
CA MET A 64 19.14 -20.45 -4.63
C MET A 64 18.40 -21.03 -3.42
N GLN A 65 17.06 -21.08 -3.45
CA GLN A 65 16.25 -21.39 -2.27
C GLN A 65 15.62 -22.78 -2.28
N VAL A 66 15.51 -23.44 -3.44
CA VAL A 66 14.73 -24.68 -3.57
C VAL A 66 15.23 -25.81 -2.67
N ARG A 67 16.54 -25.92 -2.42
CA ARG A 67 17.11 -26.96 -1.52
C ARG A 67 16.79 -26.74 -0.05
N HIS A 68 16.49 -25.50 0.35
CA HIS A 68 16.06 -25.20 1.71
C HIS A 68 14.60 -25.62 1.93
N LEU A 69 13.75 -25.37 0.92
CA LEU A 69 12.31 -25.56 1.00
C LEU A 69 11.87 -26.96 0.59
N VAL A 70 12.58 -27.58 -0.36
CA VAL A 70 12.41 -28.96 -0.81
C VAL A 70 13.76 -29.66 -0.77
N PRO A 71 14.25 -30.10 0.42
CA PRO A 71 15.60 -30.68 0.55
C PRO A 71 15.76 -32.04 -0.14
N ASP A 72 14.71 -32.86 -0.18
CA ASP A 72 14.73 -34.16 -0.85
C ASP A 72 14.36 -34.00 -2.33
N ILE A 73 15.33 -34.27 -3.20
CA ILE A 73 15.20 -34.20 -4.67
C ILE A 73 14.18 -35.18 -5.26
N ASN A 74 13.76 -36.19 -4.48
CA ASN A 74 12.73 -37.15 -4.87
C ASN A 74 11.33 -36.71 -4.44
N THR A 75 11.19 -35.60 -3.71
CA THR A 75 9.89 -35.06 -3.35
C THR A 75 9.12 -34.70 -4.62
N PRO A 76 7.86 -35.15 -4.80
CA PRO A 76 7.04 -34.70 -5.90
C PRO A 76 6.78 -33.19 -5.81
N VAL A 77 7.11 -32.45 -6.86
CA VAL A 77 6.94 -30.99 -6.93
C VAL A 77 6.04 -30.63 -8.11
N VAL A 78 5.03 -29.81 -7.86
CA VAL A 78 4.20 -29.19 -8.90
C VAL A 78 4.46 -27.69 -8.90
N LEU A 79 5.09 -27.18 -9.96
CA LEU A 79 5.29 -25.75 -10.15
C LEU A 79 4.11 -25.15 -10.89
N TYR A 80 3.70 -23.97 -10.48
CA TYR A 80 2.74 -23.18 -11.22
C TYR A 80 3.09 -21.70 -11.21
N CYS A 81 2.70 -21.04 -12.30
CA CYS A 81 2.68 -19.59 -12.39
C CYS A 81 1.25 -19.15 -12.76
N ARG A 82 1.10 -17.96 -13.36
CA ARG A 82 -0.19 -17.46 -13.82
C ARG A 82 -0.83 -18.39 -14.88
N SER A 83 -0.14 -18.61 -16.00
CA SER A 83 -0.66 -19.33 -17.17
C SER A 83 0.08 -20.64 -17.50
N GLY A 84 1.06 -21.03 -16.68
CA GLY A 84 1.85 -22.26 -16.86
C GLY A 84 3.09 -22.13 -17.77
N ILE A 85 3.35 -20.95 -18.36
CA ILE A 85 4.50 -20.74 -19.26
C ILE A 85 5.81 -20.56 -18.47
N ARG A 86 5.84 -19.63 -17.51
CA ARG A 86 7.04 -19.41 -16.67
C ARG A 86 7.40 -20.66 -15.86
N SER A 87 6.39 -21.31 -15.26
CA SER A 87 6.61 -22.50 -14.43
C SER A 87 7.11 -23.69 -15.23
N LEU A 88 6.80 -23.78 -16.53
CA LEU A 88 7.37 -24.80 -17.40
C LEU A 88 8.89 -24.64 -17.56
N LEU A 89 9.35 -23.42 -17.86
CA LEU A 89 10.78 -23.15 -18.01
C LEU A 89 11.52 -23.37 -16.69
N THR A 90 10.96 -22.85 -15.60
CA THR A 90 11.52 -23.00 -14.26
C THR A 90 11.52 -24.46 -13.77
N ALA A 91 10.53 -25.26 -14.14
CA ALA A 91 10.51 -26.70 -13.86
C ALA A 91 11.62 -27.46 -14.61
N MET A 92 11.99 -27.00 -15.82
CA MET A 92 13.12 -27.57 -16.56
C MET A 92 14.43 -27.33 -15.81
N THR A 93 14.65 -26.11 -15.31
CA THR A 93 15.79 -25.78 -14.44
C THR A 93 15.86 -26.68 -13.21
N LEU A 94 14.74 -26.94 -12.52
CA LEU A 94 14.73 -27.85 -11.38
C LEU A 94 15.16 -29.28 -11.73
N LYS A 95 14.73 -29.78 -12.89
CA LYS A 95 15.17 -31.10 -13.37
C LYS A 95 16.68 -31.12 -13.64
N GLU A 96 17.22 -30.06 -14.22
CA GLU A 96 18.66 -29.90 -14.43
C GLU A 96 19.46 -29.83 -13.11
N MET A 97 18.83 -29.32 -12.04
CA MET A 97 19.37 -29.35 -10.68
C MET A 97 19.27 -30.74 -10.00
N GLY A 98 18.66 -31.73 -10.65
CA GLY A 98 18.57 -33.12 -10.18
C GLY A 98 17.26 -33.51 -9.51
N TYR A 99 16.25 -32.63 -9.45
CA TYR A 99 14.92 -33.00 -8.95
C TYR A 99 14.23 -33.96 -9.92
N GLN A 100 13.81 -35.12 -9.41
CA GLN A 100 13.33 -36.21 -10.27
C GLN A 100 11.84 -36.08 -10.61
N ASN A 101 11.04 -35.63 -9.64
CA ASN A 101 9.58 -35.69 -9.68
C ASN A 101 8.95 -34.31 -9.87
N VAL A 102 9.37 -33.59 -10.92
CA VAL A 102 8.94 -32.20 -11.19
C VAL A 102 7.90 -32.15 -12.31
N ARG A 103 6.74 -31.55 -12.03
CA ARG A 103 5.65 -31.35 -12.99
C ARG A 103 5.23 -29.88 -13.07
N ASN A 104 4.74 -29.47 -14.23
CA ASN A 104 4.21 -28.13 -14.48
C ASN A 104 2.67 -28.15 -14.51
N LEU A 105 2.01 -27.31 -13.71
CA LEU A 105 0.56 -27.15 -13.79
C LEU A 105 0.17 -26.50 -15.13
N VAL A 106 -0.46 -27.29 -16.00
CA VAL A 106 -0.86 -26.84 -17.34
C VAL A 106 -1.91 -25.75 -17.21
N GLY A 107 -1.65 -24.60 -17.84
CA GLY A 107 -2.53 -23.43 -17.75
C GLY A 107 -2.40 -22.64 -16.43
N GLY A 108 -1.51 -23.06 -15.52
CA GLY A 108 -1.24 -22.36 -14.26
C GLY A 108 -2.46 -22.23 -13.35
N ILE A 109 -2.45 -21.20 -12.51
CA ILE A 109 -3.56 -20.91 -11.59
C ILE A 109 -4.83 -20.46 -12.33
N GLU A 110 -4.73 -19.88 -13.53
CA GLU A 110 -5.90 -19.48 -14.33
C GLU A 110 -6.74 -20.70 -14.74
N ALA A 111 -6.09 -21.79 -15.18
CA ALA A 111 -6.77 -23.05 -15.46
C ALA A 111 -7.31 -23.72 -14.20
N TRP A 112 -6.59 -23.64 -13.08
CA TRP A 112 -7.06 -24.12 -11.77
C TRP A 112 -8.37 -23.45 -11.35
N GLN A 113 -8.44 -22.13 -11.44
CA GLN A 113 -9.64 -21.35 -11.13
C GLN A 113 -10.77 -21.62 -12.14
N SER A 114 -10.44 -21.72 -13.43
CA SER A 114 -11.43 -22.03 -14.49
C SER A 114 -12.07 -23.41 -14.31
N ALA A 115 -11.33 -24.35 -13.71
CA ALA A 115 -11.83 -25.67 -13.35
C ALA A 115 -12.66 -25.69 -12.06
N GLY A 116 -12.85 -24.53 -11.40
CA GLY A 116 -13.67 -24.39 -10.20
C GLY A 116 -12.97 -24.80 -8.90
N TYR A 117 -11.64 -24.94 -8.90
CA TYR A 117 -10.91 -25.30 -7.68
C TYR A 117 -10.58 -24.08 -6.82
N GLU A 118 -10.67 -24.27 -5.50
CA GLU A 118 -10.47 -23.22 -4.52
C GLU A 118 -9.04 -22.65 -4.57
N VAL A 119 -8.95 -21.33 -4.42
CA VAL A 119 -7.71 -20.61 -4.11
C VAL A 119 -7.91 -19.93 -2.75
N VAL A 120 -6.84 -19.90 -1.95
CA VAL A 120 -6.82 -19.08 -0.75
C VAL A 120 -6.46 -17.69 -1.19
N THR A 121 -7.34 -16.75 -0.88
CA THR A 121 -7.00 -15.35 -0.79
C THR A 121 -6.80 -15.08 0.69
N ASP A 122 -5.58 -14.77 1.12
CA ASP A 122 -5.46 -14.11 2.42
C ASP A 122 -6.21 -12.77 2.27
N GLU A 123 -7.25 -12.56 3.09
CA GLU A 123 -8.15 -11.39 3.07
C GLU A 123 -7.39 -10.09 3.38
N ILE A 124 -6.48 -9.68 2.52
CA ILE A 124 -5.61 -8.53 2.75
C ILE A 124 -6.07 -7.35 1.89
N LEU A 125 -6.44 -7.59 0.63
CA LEU A 125 -6.90 -6.57 -0.30
C LEU A 125 -7.92 -7.17 -1.27
N SER A 126 -8.96 -6.41 -1.62
CA SER A 126 -9.87 -6.79 -2.70
C SER A 126 -9.15 -6.79 -4.06
N LEU A 127 -9.71 -7.46 -5.07
CA LEU A 127 -9.18 -7.41 -6.44
C LEU A 127 -9.13 -5.97 -6.98
N GLU A 128 -10.13 -5.17 -6.63
CA GLU A 128 -10.21 -3.75 -6.98
C GLU A 128 -9.06 -2.96 -6.35
N GLN A 129 -8.80 -3.17 -5.05
CA GLN A 129 -7.68 -2.56 -4.33
C GLN A 129 -6.31 -2.99 -4.88
N LEU A 130 -6.13 -4.28 -5.17
CA LEU A 130 -4.89 -4.78 -5.78
C LEU A 130 -4.64 -4.15 -7.14
N THR A 131 -5.68 -3.95 -7.94
CA THR A 131 -5.59 -3.29 -9.23
C THR A 131 -5.27 -1.80 -9.06
N HIS A 132 -6.01 -1.11 -8.18
CA HIS A 132 -5.86 0.32 -7.90
C HIS A 132 -4.45 0.65 -7.38
N TYR A 133 -3.95 -0.11 -6.40
CA TYR A 133 -2.68 0.14 -5.73
C TYR A 133 -1.48 -0.61 -6.33
N SER A 134 -1.67 -1.30 -7.46
CA SER A 134 -0.64 -2.14 -8.10
C SER A 134 0.73 -1.46 -8.23
N ARG A 135 0.76 -0.18 -8.60
CA ARG A 135 2.01 0.58 -8.79
C ARG A 135 2.80 0.83 -7.52
N GLN A 136 2.13 0.99 -6.38
CA GLN A 136 2.81 1.19 -5.09
C GLN A 136 3.12 -0.14 -4.40
N ILE A 137 2.28 -1.17 -4.59
CA ILE A 137 2.54 -2.52 -4.06
C ILE A 137 3.83 -3.11 -4.66
N ILE A 138 4.12 -2.87 -5.94
CA ILE A 138 5.35 -3.34 -6.61
C ILE A 138 6.63 -2.76 -5.95
N LEU A 139 6.53 -1.65 -5.22
CA LEU A 139 7.68 -1.08 -4.53
C LEU A 139 8.02 -1.94 -3.31
N ARG A 140 9.24 -2.47 -3.26
CA ARG A 140 9.71 -3.39 -2.21
C ARG A 140 9.53 -2.83 -0.80
N GLU A 141 9.74 -1.53 -0.61
CA GLU A 141 9.60 -0.85 0.68
C GLU A 141 8.14 -0.73 1.15
N ILE A 142 7.18 -0.88 0.23
CA ILE A 142 5.74 -0.87 0.53
C ILE A 142 5.24 -2.31 0.53
N GLY A 143 5.20 -2.98 -0.63
CA GLY A 143 4.63 -4.32 -0.75
C GLY A 143 3.15 -4.37 -0.35
N LEU A 144 2.63 -5.59 -0.21
CA LEU A 144 1.26 -5.82 0.26
C LEU A 144 1.09 -5.37 1.71
N GLU A 145 2.07 -5.68 2.56
CA GLU A 145 2.04 -5.34 3.98
C GLU A 145 2.03 -3.83 4.22
N GLY A 146 2.80 -3.06 3.44
CA GLY A 146 2.77 -1.60 3.50
C GLY A 146 1.44 -1.04 3.02
N GLN A 147 0.86 -1.60 1.95
CA GLN A 147 -0.48 -1.20 1.50
C GLN A 147 -1.54 -1.45 2.56
N LYS A 148 -1.51 -2.62 3.20
CA LYS A 148 -2.42 -2.96 4.29
C LYS A 148 -2.29 -1.95 5.43
N LYS A 149 -1.07 -1.61 5.84
CA LYS A 149 -0.82 -0.58 6.85
C LYS A 149 -1.38 0.79 6.46
N LEU A 150 -1.32 1.17 5.18
CA LEU A 150 -1.93 2.41 4.71
C LEU A 150 -3.45 2.36 4.87
N LEU A 151 -4.11 1.27 4.45
CA LEU A 151 -5.57 1.11 4.58
C LEU A 151 -6.04 1.03 6.04
N GLU A 152 -5.18 0.62 6.97
CA GLU A 152 -5.49 0.61 8.40
C GLU A 152 -5.18 1.95 9.09
N ALA A 153 -4.32 2.78 8.48
CA ALA A 153 -3.85 4.01 9.09
C ALA A 153 -4.92 5.10 9.18
N LYS A 154 -4.87 5.86 10.28
CA LYS A 154 -5.67 7.06 10.51
C LYS A 154 -4.77 8.28 10.56
N VAL A 155 -4.94 9.22 9.62
CA VAL A 155 -4.15 10.47 9.58
C VAL A 155 -5.05 11.66 9.87
N LEU A 156 -4.64 12.49 10.84
CA LEU A 156 -5.28 13.78 11.13
C LEU A 156 -4.59 14.87 10.31
N LEU A 157 -5.32 15.55 9.44
CA LEU A 157 -4.90 16.76 8.74
C LEU A 157 -5.59 17.98 9.34
N VAL A 158 -4.81 18.91 9.87
CA VAL A 158 -5.34 20.18 10.41
C VAL A 158 -5.02 21.33 9.47
N GLY A 159 -6.06 21.88 8.87
CA GLY A 159 -6.03 22.85 7.78
C GLY A 159 -6.02 22.15 6.43
N VAL A 160 -7.01 22.43 5.59
CA VAL A 160 -7.10 21.91 4.21
C VAL A 160 -6.83 23.01 3.16
N GLY A 161 -5.98 23.98 3.55
CA GLY A 161 -5.54 25.09 2.72
C GLY A 161 -4.43 24.71 1.74
N GLY A 162 -3.48 25.62 1.49
CA GLY A 162 -2.45 25.43 0.46
C GLY A 162 -1.51 24.24 0.70
N LEU A 163 -1.23 23.93 1.97
CA LEU A 163 -0.43 22.76 2.36
C LEU A 163 -1.28 21.50 2.49
N GLY A 164 -2.43 21.60 3.15
CA GLY A 164 -3.30 20.45 3.40
C GLY A 164 -3.99 19.92 2.15
N SER A 165 -4.33 20.78 1.18
CA SER A 165 -4.95 20.38 -0.09
C SER A 165 -4.17 19.28 -0.82
N PRO A 166 -2.91 19.50 -1.23
CA PRO A 166 -2.14 18.45 -1.91
C PRO A 166 -1.90 17.24 -1.01
N ALA A 167 -1.67 17.44 0.28
CA ALA A 167 -1.38 16.33 1.18
C ALA A 167 -2.60 15.39 1.37
N ALA A 168 -3.80 15.94 1.57
CA ALA A 168 -5.04 15.18 1.60
C ALA A 168 -5.23 14.38 0.31
N MET A 169 -4.98 15.01 -0.84
CA MET A 169 -5.12 14.35 -2.14
C MET A 169 -4.15 13.17 -2.30
N TYR A 170 -2.87 13.33 -1.94
CA TYR A 170 -1.92 12.22 -2.06
C TYR A 170 -2.15 11.11 -1.03
N LEU A 171 -2.56 11.45 0.20
CA LEU A 171 -2.89 10.44 1.22
C LEU A 171 -4.13 9.62 0.84
N ALA A 172 -5.16 10.26 0.29
CA ALA A 172 -6.33 9.55 -0.19
C ALA A 172 -6.01 8.70 -1.44
N ALA A 173 -5.21 9.22 -2.38
CA ALA A 173 -4.79 8.48 -3.56
C ALA A 173 -3.91 7.27 -3.21
N SER A 174 -3.08 7.35 -2.16
CA SER A 174 -2.26 6.23 -1.70
C SER A 174 -3.03 5.18 -0.90
N GLY A 175 -4.30 5.44 -0.57
CA GLY A 175 -5.15 4.51 0.16
C GLY A 175 -4.96 4.58 1.67
N VAL A 176 -4.74 5.77 2.25
CA VAL A 176 -4.89 5.93 3.71
C VAL A 176 -6.33 5.66 4.10
N GLY A 177 -6.54 4.71 5.02
CA GLY A 177 -7.88 4.24 5.37
C GLY A 177 -8.81 5.31 5.94
N THR A 178 -8.30 6.15 6.84
CA THR A 178 -9.08 7.23 7.45
C THR A 178 -8.34 8.56 7.43
N LEU A 179 -8.99 9.60 6.91
CA LEU A 179 -8.53 10.98 6.98
C LEU A 179 -9.43 11.81 7.89
N GLY A 180 -8.90 12.25 9.03
CA GLY A 180 -9.53 13.30 9.83
C GLY A 180 -9.17 14.66 9.26
N VAL A 181 -10.14 15.50 8.92
CA VAL A 181 -9.90 16.82 8.33
C VAL A 181 -10.48 17.88 9.24
N VAL A 182 -9.62 18.73 9.80
CA VAL A 182 -10.03 19.85 10.67
C VAL A 182 -9.86 21.16 9.91
N ASP A 183 -10.96 21.85 9.63
CA ASP A 183 -10.95 23.20 9.07
C ASP A 183 -12.28 23.90 9.39
N PHE A 184 -12.23 25.18 9.74
CA PHE A 184 -13.40 25.96 10.12
C PHE A 184 -13.82 26.97 9.04
N ASP A 185 -12.98 27.16 8.02
CA ASP A 185 -13.20 28.16 6.99
C ASP A 185 -14.18 27.69 5.90
N ARG A 186 -14.57 28.65 5.08
CA ARG A 186 -15.25 28.42 3.80
C ARG A 186 -14.28 28.61 2.64
N VAL A 187 -14.59 27.97 1.51
CA VAL A 187 -13.84 28.13 0.26
C VAL A 187 -14.01 29.56 -0.23
N ASP A 188 -12.89 30.21 -0.57
CA ASP A 188 -12.85 31.57 -1.10
C ASP A 188 -12.15 31.60 -2.45
N LYS A 189 -12.62 32.43 -3.37
CA LYS A 189 -12.06 32.57 -4.73
C LYS A 189 -10.58 32.92 -4.72
N SER A 190 -10.13 33.78 -3.81
CA SER A 190 -8.74 34.23 -3.70
C SER A 190 -7.78 33.09 -3.28
N ASN A 191 -8.32 31.98 -2.77
CA ASN A 191 -7.55 30.85 -2.30
C ASN A 191 -7.40 29.71 -3.32
N LEU A 192 -8.20 29.73 -4.40
CA LEU A 192 -8.21 28.67 -5.43
C LEU A 192 -6.91 28.60 -6.25
N ASN A 193 -6.03 29.60 -6.17
CA ASN A 193 -4.71 29.58 -6.80
C ASN A 193 -3.74 28.57 -6.18
N ARG A 194 -4.03 28.08 -4.96
CA ARG A 194 -3.15 27.14 -4.23
C ARG A 194 -3.90 26.03 -3.49
N GLN A 195 -5.19 26.20 -3.22
CA GLN A 195 -6.02 25.20 -2.53
C GLN A 195 -6.69 24.26 -3.53
N ILE A 196 -5.87 23.43 -4.19
CA ILE A 196 -6.24 22.65 -5.39
C ILE A 196 -7.27 21.54 -5.16
N ILE A 197 -7.57 21.21 -3.91
CA ILE A 197 -8.61 20.25 -3.58
C ILE A 197 -10.02 20.84 -3.83
N HIS A 198 -10.16 22.17 -3.71
CA HIS A 198 -11.40 22.91 -3.93
C HIS A 198 -11.54 23.38 -5.39
N SER A 199 -12.76 23.73 -5.78
CA SER A 199 -13.08 24.22 -7.12
C SER A 199 -13.91 25.51 -7.09
N TYR A 200 -14.09 26.15 -8.25
CA TYR A 200 -14.97 27.31 -8.40
C TYR A 200 -16.42 27.03 -7.98
N GLY A 201 -16.88 25.79 -8.14
CA GLY A 201 -18.23 25.37 -7.72
C GLY A 201 -18.40 25.28 -6.21
N ASP A 202 -17.29 25.32 -5.45
CA ASP A 202 -17.31 25.17 -4.00
C ASP A 202 -17.28 26.50 -3.24
N ILE A 203 -17.17 27.63 -3.94
CA ILE A 203 -17.06 28.96 -3.31
C ILE A 203 -18.21 29.17 -2.31
N GLY A 204 -17.86 29.55 -1.08
CA GLY A 204 -18.78 29.74 0.04
C GLY A 204 -19.15 28.45 0.80
N ARG A 205 -18.86 27.26 0.28
CA ARG A 205 -19.04 26.00 1.03
C ARG A 205 -17.96 25.85 2.11
N PRO A 206 -18.25 25.17 3.22
CA PRO A 206 -17.23 24.79 4.21
C PRO A 206 -16.11 23.98 3.56
N LYS A 207 -14.85 24.32 3.88
CA LYS A 207 -13.69 23.66 3.27
C LYS A 207 -13.67 22.15 3.55
N VAL A 208 -14.01 21.73 4.76
CA VAL A 208 -14.05 20.29 5.13
C VAL A 208 -15.03 19.50 4.27
N GLU A 209 -16.21 20.07 3.96
CA GLU A 209 -17.23 19.40 3.14
C GLU A 209 -16.78 19.32 1.66
N SER A 210 -16.18 20.39 1.14
CA SER A 210 -15.62 20.40 -0.22
C SER A 210 -14.45 19.40 -0.36
N ALA A 211 -13.59 19.32 0.66
CA ALA A 211 -12.47 18.40 0.70
C ALA A 211 -12.92 16.93 0.78
N GLU A 212 -13.87 16.63 1.67
CA GLU A 212 -14.48 15.30 1.80
C GLU A 212 -15.04 14.82 0.46
N GLU A 213 -15.84 15.66 -0.20
CA GLU A 213 -16.42 15.31 -1.50
C GLU A 213 -15.34 15.06 -2.56
N ARG A 214 -14.28 15.88 -2.60
CA ARG A 214 -13.17 15.68 -3.54
C ARG A 214 -12.40 14.38 -3.25
N ILE A 215 -12.17 14.07 -1.97
CA ILE A 215 -11.50 12.83 -1.54
C ILE A 215 -12.33 11.63 -1.98
N HIS A 216 -13.63 11.58 -1.67
CA HIS A 216 -14.49 10.46 -2.05
C HIS A 216 -14.61 10.28 -3.56
N ARG A 217 -14.65 11.37 -4.34
CA ARG A 217 -14.64 11.27 -5.83
C ARG A 217 -13.35 10.68 -6.38
N MET A 218 -12.23 10.87 -5.68
CA MET A 218 -10.92 10.39 -6.11
C MET A 218 -10.66 8.96 -5.63
N ASN A 219 -11.02 8.67 -4.39
CA ASN A 219 -10.94 7.34 -3.81
C ASN A 219 -12.13 7.13 -2.84
N PRO A 220 -13.16 6.39 -3.26
CA PRO A 220 -14.38 6.20 -2.45
C PRO A 220 -14.18 5.30 -1.23
N GLU A 221 -13.05 4.59 -1.12
CA GLU A 221 -12.76 3.71 0.01
C GLU A 221 -12.19 4.45 1.22
N VAL A 222 -11.69 5.68 1.03
CA VAL A 222 -11.10 6.49 2.11
C VAL A 222 -12.23 7.03 2.98
N LYS A 223 -12.21 6.70 4.28
CA LYS A 223 -13.14 7.27 5.25
C LYS A 223 -12.70 8.67 5.65
N VAL A 224 -13.55 9.67 5.42
CA VAL A 224 -13.29 11.03 5.90
C VAL A 224 -14.05 11.30 7.21
N ILE A 225 -13.36 11.91 8.18
CA ILE A 225 -13.96 12.43 9.42
C ILE A 225 -13.80 13.96 9.41
N ALA A 226 -14.87 14.67 9.07
CA ALA A 226 -14.85 16.13 8.98
C ALA A 226 -15.09 16.79 10.34
N PHE A 227 -14.13 17.60 10.78
CA PHE A 227 -14.24 18.47 11.95
C PHE A 227 -14.39 19.92 11.50
N LYS A 228 -15.63 20.38 11.41
CA LYS A 228 -15.99 21.76 11.01
C LYS A 228 -15.84 22.75 12.18
N GLU A 229 -14.67 22.74 12.82
CA GLU A 229 -14.39 23.55 14.00
C GLU A 229 -12.93 23.97 14.05
N LYS A 230 -12.66 24.99 14.88
CA LYS A 230 -11.27 25.40 15.18
C LYS A 230 -10.64 24.36 16.08
N LEU A 231 -9.37 24.07 15.83
CA LEU A 231 -8.55 23.38 16.82
C LEU A 231 -8.23 24.35 17.96
N LEU A 232 -8.58 23.96 19.18
CA LEU A 232 -8.46 24.75 20.41
C LEU A 232 -7.80 23.90 21.50
N PRO A 233 -7.19 24.51 22.53
CA PRO A 233 -6.65 23.76 23.66
C PRO A 233 -7.63 22.77 24.29
N ALA A 234 -8.93 23.09 24.28
CA ALA A 234 -9.98 22.28 24.87
C ALA A 234 -10.30 20.99 24.09
N ASN A 235 -10.08 20.94 22.76
CA ASN A 235 -10.41 19.78 21.92
C ASN A 235 -9.18 19.08 21.32
N ALA A 236 -8.03 19.77 21.20
CA ALA A 236 -6.89 19.30 20.42
C ALA A 236 -6.37 17.92 20.85
N LEU A 237 -6.16 17.73 22.16
CA LEU A 237 -5.62 16.46 22.67
C LEU A 237 -6.59 15.29 22.47
N ALA A 238 -7.89 15.53 22.63
CA ALA A 238 -8.92 14.51 22.43
C ALA A 238 -8.96 14.06 20.96
N ILE A 239 -8.96 15.01 20.03
CA ILE A 239 -8.95 14.72 18.59
C ILE A 239 -7.66 13.98 18.20
N VAL A 240 -6.48 14.49 18.58
CA VAL A 240 -5.18 13.92 18.18
C VAL A 240 -5.02 12.46 18.63
N ARG A 241 -5.56 12.06 19.78
CA ARG A 241 -5.44 10.68 20.31
C ARG A 241 -6.06 9.63 19.40
N GLU A 242 -7.09 9.99 18.64
CA GLU A 242 -7.84 9.08 17.77
C GLU A 242 -7.12 8.73 16.46
N PHE A 243 -6.00 9.41 16.15
CA PHE A 243 -5.25 9.25 14.91
C PHE A 243 -3.83 8.75 15.16
N ASP A 244 -3.23 8.13 14.15
CA ASP A 244 -1.89 7.55 14.22
C ASP A 244 -0.81 8.59 13.91
N ILE A 245 -1.09 9.49 12.97
CA ILE A 245 -0.17 10.54 12.51
C ILE A 245 -0.92 11.87 12.43
N VAL A 246 -0.26 12.95 12.84
CA VAL A 246 -0.78 14.32 12.75
C VAL A 246 -0.01 15.09 11.68
N LEU A 247 -0.72 15.70 10.75
CA LEU A 247 -0.19 16.49 9.66
C LEU A 247 -0.66 17.94 9.77
N ASP A 248 0.31 18.85 9.78
CA ASP A 248 0.08 20.29 9.88
C ASP A 248 -0.08 20.95 8.51
N GLY A 249 -1.33 21.20 8.13
CA GLY A 249 -1.69 22.03 6.99
C GLY A 249 -2.08 23.47 7.37
N SER A 250 -1.87 23.87 8.63
CA SER A 250 -2.25 25.19 9.15
C SER A 250 -1.24 26.27 8.73
N ASP A 251 -1.68 27.52 8.75
CA ASP A 251 -0.91 28.68 8.28
C ASP A 251 -0.56 29.68 9.39
N ASN A 252 -0.82 29.32 10.66
CA ASN A 252 -0.61 30.23 11.80
C ASN A 252 0.12 29.54 12.95
N PHE A 253 1.07 30.24 13.56
CA PHE A 253 1.91 29.71 14.64
C PHE A 253 1.13 29.16 15.84
N PRO A 254 0.07 29.82 16.38
CA PRO A 254 -0.67 29.27 17.52
C PRO A 254 -1.15 27.84 17.30
N THR A 255 -1.67 27.53 16.10
CA THR A 255 -2.11 26.18 15.75
C THR A 255 -0.93 25.20 15.67
N LYS A 256 0.21 25.60 15.10
CA LYS A 256 1.41 24.75 15.00
C LYS A 256 1.93 24.32 16.37
N TYR A 257 2.02 25.26 17.30
CA TYR A 257 2.46 24.98 18.67
C TYR A 257 1.44 24.13 19.44
N LEU A 258 0.15 24.40 19.26
CA LEU A 258 -0.91 23.59 19.84
C LEU A 258 -0.85 22.13 19.34
N LEU A 259 -0.65 21.94 18.03
CA LEU A 259 -0.52 20.61 17.41
C LEU A 259 0.72 19.88 17.90
N ASN A 260 1.86 20.57 17.99
CA ASN A 260 3.06 20.00 18.58
C ASN A 260 2.79 19.49 19.99
N ASP A 261 2.17 20.30 20.84
CA ASP A 261 1.95 19.96 22.25
C ASP A 261 0.96 18.81 22.39
N ALA A 262 -0.16 18.86 21.66
CA ALA A 262 -1.14 17.79 21.65
C ALA A 262 -0.54 16.47 21.13
N SER A 263 0.28 16.52 20.07
CA SER A 263 0.95 15.34 19.52
C SER A 263 2.02 14.78 20.46
N PHE A 264 2.78 15.66 21.13
CA PHE A 264 3.74 15.28 22.17
C PHE A 264 3.05 14.51 23.29
N PHE A 265 1.98 15.07 23.88
CA PHE A 265 1.27 14.43 24.99
C PHE A 265 0.48 13.18 24.57
N ALA A 266 0.04 13.09 23.31
CA ALA A 266 -0.58 11.89 22.76
C ALA A 266 0.44 10.83 22.31
N GLY A 267 1.73 11.16 22.26
CA GLY A 267 2.78 10.29 21.76
C GLY A 267 2.61 9.94 20.27
N LYS A 268 2.15 10.91 19.47
CA LYS A 268 1.91 10.77 18.02
C LYS A 268 2.99 11.52 17.23
N PRO A 269 3.46 10.99 16.09
CA PRO A 269 4.31 11.74 15.17
C PRO A 269 3.56 12.96 14.62
N TYR A 270 4.26 14.10 14.62
CA TYR A 270 3.79 15.39 14.13
C TYR A 270 4.59 15.78 12.89
N VAL A 271 3.93 15.79 11.74
CA VAL A 271 4.49 16.19 10.46
C VAL A 271 4.21 17.68 10.25
N PHE A 272 5.25 18.49 10.43
CA PHE A 272 5.21 19.93 10.32
C PHE A 272 5.38 20.37 8.87
N GLY A 273 4.56 21.32 8.42
CA GLY A 273 4.72 22.05 7.17
C GLY A 273 4.52 23.54 7.39
N ALA A 274 5.31 24.38 6.74
CA ALA A 274 5.11 25.83 6.71
C ALA A 274 5.59 26.38 5.36
N ALA A 275 4.93 27.42 4.86
CA ALA A 275 5.37 28.14 3.67
C ALA A 275 5.06 29.63 3.81
N VAL A 276 6.05 30.46 3.50
CA VAL A 276 5.94 31.92 3.51
C VAL A 276 6.67 32.45 2.28
N ARG A 277 5.95 33.17 1.42
CA ARG A 277 6.48 33.74 0.17
C ARG A 277 7.16 32.68 -0.72
N PHE A 278 8.49 32.69 -0.78
CA PHE A 278 9.30 31.80 -1.62
C PHE A 278 10.00 30.69 -0.82
N GLU A 279 9.75 30.62 0.49
CA GLU A 279 10.37 29.63 1.37
C GLU A 279 9.34 28.62 1.88
N GLY A 280 9.75 27.36 1.92
CA GLY A 280 8.98 26.25 2.48
C GLY A 280 9.84 25.46 3.47
N GLN A 281 9.21 24.98 4.53
CA GLN A 281 9.84 24.13 5.53
C GLN A 281 8.94 22.92 5.79
N ALA A 282 9.56 21.74 5.91
CA ALA A 282 8.89 20.53 6.33
C ALA A 282 9.79 19.75 7.30
N SER A 283 9.20 19.14 8.32
CA SER A 283 9.94 18.31 9.27
C SER A 283 9.02 17.28 9.92
N VAL A 284 9.60 16.24 10.52
CA VAL A 284 8.87 15.25 11.31
C VAL A 284 9.38 15.28 12.73
N PHE A 285 8.48 15.53 13.67
CA PHE A 285 8.75 15.51 15.10
C PHE A 285 8.11 14.27 15.70
N HIS A 286 8.92 13.37 16.27
CA HIS A 286 8.42 12.15 16.89
C HIS A 286 9.16 11.82 18.20
N PRO A 287 8.81 12.51 19.30
CA PRO A 287 9.47 12.35 20.60
C PRO A 287 9.41 10.92 21.16
N LYS A 288 8.30 10.21 20.92
CA LYS A 288 8.14 8.82 21.36
C LYS A 288 9.12 7.85 20.70
N SER A 289 9.65 8.20 19.52
CA SER A 289 10.74 7.46 18.85
C SER A 289 12.13 8.00 19.19
N GLY A 290 12.27 8.85 20.21
CA GLY A 290 13.55 9.45 20.62
C GLY A 290 13.96 10.71 19.83
N GLY A 291 13.09 11.23 18.97
CA GLY A 291 13.34 12.48 18.23
C GLY A 291 13.01 13.76 19.05
N PRO A 292 13.30 14.96 18.51
CA PRO A 292 12.90 16.22 19.15
C PRO A 292 11.40 16.51 18.94
N CYS A 293 10.87 17.45 19.72
CA CYS A 293 9.61 18.14 19.40
C CYS A 293 9.89 19.53 18.81
N LEU A 294 8.87 20.20 18.26
CA LEU A 294 8.99 21.55 17.73
C LEU A 294 9.59 22.51 18.77
N ARG A 295 9.10 22.43 20.02
CA ARG A 295 9.59 23.25 21.14
C ARG A 295 11.04 22.99 21.54
N CYS A 296 11.59 21.82 21.22
CA CYS A 296 13.03 21.58 21.43
C CYS A 296 13.89 22.45 20.52
N MET A 297 13.40 22.80 19.33
CA MET A 297 14.11 23.65 18.38
C MET A 297 13.69 25.12 18.47
N MET A 298 12.39 25.37 18.66
CA MET A 298 11.80 26.70 18.79
C MET A 298 10.95 26.75 20.05
N PRO A 299 11.53 27.11 21.21
CA PRO A 299 10.86 26.95 22.51
C PRO A 299 9.58 27.79 22.68
N VAL A 300 9.58 28.99 22.10
CA VAL A 300 8.52 30.00 22.28
C VAL A 300 7.97 30.40 20.90
N PRO A 301 6.63 30.48 20.73
CA PRO A 301 6.04 30.98 19.50
C PRO A 301 6.50 32.41 19.22
N PRO A 302 6.77 32.76 17.94
CA PRO A 302 7.10 34.13 17.57
C PRO A 302 5.92 35.07 17.87
N GLN A 303 6.24 36.33 18.21
CA GLN A 303 5.22 37.36 18.38
C GLN A 303 4.49 37.60 17.05
N GLN A 304 3.16 37.81 17.11
CA GLN A 304 2.32 37.96 15.92
C GLN A 304 2.84 39.07 14.97
N ASP A 305 3.39 40.14 15.52
CA ASP A 305 3.84 41.31 14.77
C ASP A 305 5.15 41.08 14.00
N LEU A 306 5.85 39.97 14.27
CA LEU A 306 7.13 39.61 13.63
C LEU A 306 6.94 38.63 12.46
N VAL A 307 5.71 38.24 12.15
CA VAL A 307 5.40 37.29 11.09
C VAL A 307 5.07 38.05 9.81
N PRO A 308 5.83 37.86 8.71
CA PRO A 308 5.51 38.49 7.43
C PRO A 308 4.12 38.05 6.95
N THR A 309 3.25 39.02 6.66
CA THR A 309 2.02 38.81 5.89
C THR A 309 2.32 38.61 4.41
#